data_AF-A0A3M2CHH9-F1
#
_entry.id   AF-A0A3M2CHH9-F1
#
_cell.length_a   1.000
_cell.length_b   1.000
_cell.length_c   1.000
_cell.angle_alpha   90.00
_cell.angle_beta   90.00
_cell.angle_gamma   90.00
#
_symmetry.space_group_name_H-M   'P 1'
#
loop_
_entity.id
_entity.type
_entity.pdbx_description
1 polymer ?
#
loop_
_entity_poly.entity_id
_entity_poly.type
_entity_poly.pdbx_seq_one_letter_code
_entity_poly.pdbx_strand_id
1 'polypeptide(L)'
;MFGAEGRPGSTESAPAWRIVLAAFSGPDAVQRAQAALPIVQGRGGVPEAIVEPRRRGAVIAVGAFDDPASRAAQRELARVRAIEVDGRPAYPTAFLAPPEAQRLGSDPELDLATARERFGQSIRYTLQVGVYESDRRAEAARAAEEAAATYRRDGELAFYYHGPNRSMVTIGLFTERDYDPQSGRMSDELRALMSRHPKHLYNGMGVRQRLADGSVVDQAPRLVRVP
;
A
#
# COMPACT_ATOMS: atom_id res chain seq x y z
N MET A 1 -39.95 -27.66 17.54
CA MET A 1 -40.16 -27.43 16.10
C MET A 1 -39.30 -26.22 15.74
N PHE A 2 -38.19 -26.46 15.01
CA PHE A 2 -37.20 -25.56 14.37
C PHE A 2 -36.84 -24.23 15.08
N GLY A 3 -35.64 -23.98 15.59
CA GLY A 3 -34.32 -24.31 15.05
C GLY A 3 -33.77 -23.13 14.24
N ALA A 4 -33.36 -22.05 14.92
CA ALA A 4 -32.70 -20.91 14.28
C ALA A 4 -31.19 -21.19 14.22
N GLU A 5 -30.72 -21.70 13.09
CA GLU A 5 -29.29 -21.83 12.79
C GLU A 5 -28.71 -20.45 12.49
N GLY A 6 -27.93 -19.92 13.45
CA GLY A 6 -27.04 -18.80 13.20
C GLY A 6 -25.94 -19.24 12.22
N ARG A 7 -25.93 -18.65 11.03
CA ARG A 7 -24.80 -18.76 10.10
C ARG A 7 -23.55 -18.20 10.79
N PRO A 8 -22.41 -18.91 10.84
CA PRO A 8 -21.17 -18.32 11.33
C PRO A 8 -20.78 -17.19 10.39
N GLY A 9 -20.74 -15.97 10.91
CA GLY A 9 -20.21 -14.82 10.21
C GLY A 9 -18.75 -15.08 9.85
N SER A 10 -18.43 -14.93 8.57
CA SER A 10 -17.08 -14.96 8.04
C SER A 10 -16.27 -13.88 8.75
N THR A 11 -15.42 -14.26 9.71
CA THR A 11 -14.49 -13.33 10.36
C THR A 11 -13.46 -12.91 9.31
N GLU A 12 -13.70 -11.78 8.68
CA GLU A 12 -12.75 -11.15 7.77
C GLU A 12 -11.46 -10.87 8.54
N SER A 13 -10.44 -11.67 8.29
CA SER A 13 -9.19 -11.60 9.04
C SER A 13 -8.46 -10.32 8.69
N ALA A 14 -8.02 -9.57 9.71
CA ALA A 14 -7.23 -8.35 9.56
C ALA A 14 -6.01 -8.58 8.64
N PRO A 15 -5.51 -7.53 7.96
CA PRO A 15 -4.55 -7.71 6.91
C PRO A 15 -3.19 -7.98 7.56
N ALA A 16 -2.64 -9.16 7.29
CA ALA A 16 -1.41 -9.61 7.90
C ALA A 16 -0.34 -9.86 6.82
N TRP A 17 0.93 -9.81 7.21
CA TRP A 17 2.01 -10.30 6.36
C TRP A 17 1.76 -11.76 6.01
N ARG A 18 2.02 -12.12 4.75
CA ARG A 18 1.85 -13.49 4.26
C ARG A 18 3.06 -13.94 3.48
N ILE A 19 3.31 -15.24 3.48
CA ILE A 19 4.36 -15.84 2.66
C ILE A 19 3.75 -16.14 1.29
N VAL A 20 4.26 -15.49 0.25
CA VAL A 20 3.84 -15.70 -1.13
C VAL A 20 4.59 -16.92 -1.69
N LEU A 21 3.82 -17.87 -2.23
CA LEU A 21 4.30 -19.12 -2.83
C LEU A 21 4.37 -19.01 -4.36
N ALA A 22 3.41 -18.33 -4.96
CA ALA A 22 3.31 -18.09 -6.39
C ALA A 22 2.57 -16.78 -6.69
N ALA A 23 2.92 -16.11 -7.78
CA ALA A 23 2.28 -14.88 -8.23
C ALA A 23 1.78 -15.03 -9.67
N PHE A 24 0.60 -14.47 -9.94
CA PHE A 24 -0.10 -14.52 -11.23
C PHE A 24 -0.46 -13.08 -11.61
N SER A 25 -0.26 -12.72 -12.89
CA SER A 25 -0.51 -11.37 -13.41
C SER A 25 -1.45 -11.39 -14.61
N GLY A 26 -2.23 -10.33 -14.82
CA GLY A 26 -3.14 -10.20 -15.95
C GLY A 26 -4.61 -10.49 -15.61
N PRO A 27 -5.52 -10.34 -16.58
CA PRO A 27 -6.98 -10.28 -16.35
C PRO A 27 -7.58 -11.58 -15.82
N ASP A 28 -6.92 -12.71 -16.05
CA ASP A 28 -7.31 -14.07 -15.62
C ASP A 28 -6.46 -14.60 -14.45
N ALA A 29 -5.68 -13.73 -13.79
CA ALA A 29 -4.74 -14.11 -12.75
C ALA A 29 -5.40 -14.86 -11.58
N VAL A 30 -6.59 -14.40 -11.15
CA VAL A 30 -7.34 -15.03 -10.04
C VAL A 30 -7.77 -16.45 -10.43
N GLN A 31 -8.31 -16.64 -11.63
CA GLN A 31 -8.76 -17.94 -12.12
C GLN A 31 -7.59 -18.92 -12.22
N ARG A 32 -6.44 -18.47 -12.74
CA ARG A 32 -5.23 -19.30 -12.80
C ARG A 32 -4.68 -19.64 -11.42
N ALA A 33 -4.69 -18.69 -10.49
CA ALA A 33 -4.30 -18.95 -9.11
C ALA A 33 -5.23 -19.98 -8.43
N GLN A 34 -6.54 -19.86 -8.64
CA GLN A 34 -7.52 -20.85 -8.16
C GLN A 34 -7.32 -22.23 -8.76
N ALA A 35 -6.99 -22.32 -10.05
CA ALA A 35 -6.69 -23.60 -10.71
C ALA A 35 -5.40 -24.25 -10.18
N ALA A 36 -4.40 -23.44 -9.80
CA ALA A 36 -3.14 -23.92 -9.25
C ALA A 36 -3.20 -24.24 -7.74
N LEU A 37 -4.16 -23.68 -7.00
CA LEU A 37 -4.27 -23.84 -5.55
C LEU A 37 -4.33 -25.31 -5.08
N PRO A 38 -5.14 -26.21 -5.68
CA PRO A 38 -5.17 -27.62 -5.25
C PRO A 38 -3.83 -28.34 -5.41
N ILE A 39 -3.00 -27.92 -6.37
CA ILE A 39 -1.65 -28.48 -6.56
C ILE A 39 -0.75 -28.07 -5.40
N VAL A 40 -0.78 -26.79 -5.02
CA VAL A 40 -0.03 -26.25 -3.87
C VAL A 40 -0.48 -26.90 -2.56
N GLN A 41 -1.79 -27.05 -2.36
CA GLN A 41 -2.36 -27.65 -1.14
C GLN A 41 -2.09 -29.16 -1.03
N GLY A 42 -2.17 -29.88 -2.15
CA GLY A 42 -1.94 -31.32 -2.20
C GLY A 42 -0.46 -31.66 -2.38
N ARG A 43 -0.02 -31.68 -3.64
CA ARG A 43 1.35 -32.11 -4.01
C ARG A 43 2.43 -31.17 -3.47
N GLY A 44 2.10 -29.89 -3.37
CA GLY A 44 2.99 -28.85 -2.89
C GLY A 44 3.10 -28.75 -1.37
N GLY A 45 2.40 -29.57 -0.60
CA GLY A 45 2.60 -29.70 0.86
C GLY A 45 2.23 -28.48 1.71
N VAL A 46 1.40 -27.56 1.21
CA VAL A 46 0.93 -26.39 1.96
C VAL A 46 -0.61 -26.35 1.98
N PRO A 47 -1.27 -27.22 2.76
CA PRO A 47 -2.74 -27.37 2.74
C PRO A 47 -3.49 -26.11 3.17
N GLU A 48 -2.87 -25.27 3.99
CA GLU A 48 -3.37 -23.97 4.46
C GLU A 48 -3.18 -22.81 3.45
N ALA A 49 -2.63 -23.09 2.26
CA ALA A 49 -2.46 -22.05 1.24
C ALA A 49 -3.83 -21.52 0.80
N ILE A 50 -3.88 -20.23 0.45
CA ILE A 50 -5.06 -19.54 -0.04
C ILE A 50 -4.71 -18.70 -1.28
N VAL A 51 -5.72 -18.39 -2.09
CA VAL A 51 -5.58 -17.37 -3.14
C VAL A 51 -5.96 -16.02 -2.56
N GLU A 52 -5.08 -15.04 -2.74
CA GLU A 52 -5.33 -13.65 -2.38
C GLU A 52 -5.26 -12.79 -3.65
N PRO A 53 -6.36 -12.14 -4.06
CA PRO A 53 -6.32 -11.13 -5.12
C PRO A 53 -5.36 -10.00 -4.75
N ARG A 54 -4.71 -9.42 -5.75
CA ARG A 54 -3.84 -8.25 -5.62
C ARG A 54 -4.15 -7.25 -6.73
N ARG A 55 -3.81 -5.97 -6.56
CA ARG A 55 -4.05 -4.90 -7.57
C ARG A 55 -3.62 -5.25 -9.00
N ARG A 56 -2.54 -6.04 -9.17
CA ARG A 56 -2.00 -6.42 -10.48
C ARG A 56 -2.22 -7.90 -10.84
N GLY A 57 -3.02 -8.63 -10.06
CA GLY A 57 -3.32 -10.03 -10.32
C GLY A 57 -3.73 -10.80 -9.08
N ALA A 58 -3.06 -11.91 -8.78
CA ALA A 58 -3.34 -12.75 -7.62
C ALA A 58 -2.08 -13.45 -7.13
N VAL A 59 -2.04 -13.80 -5.85
CA VAL A 59 -0.99 -14.63 -5.27
C VAL A 59 -1.59 -15.86 -4.61
N ILE A 60 -0.84 -16.96 -4.58
CA ILE A 60 -1.08 -18.04 -3.65
C ILE A 60 -0.17 -17.81 -2.45
N ALA A 61 -0.74 -17.73 -1.25
CA ALA A 61 -0.03 -17.35 -0.04
C ALA A 61 -0.43 -18.20 1.16
N VAL A 62 0.41 -18.18 2.19
CA VAL A 62 0.18 -18.89 3.47
C VAL A 62 0.51 -18.00 4.66
N GLY A 63 -0.18 -18.26 5.76
CA GLY A 63 0.04 -17.62 7.04
C GLY A 63 -0.63 -16.25 7.17
N ALA A 64 -0.49 -15.70 8.37
CA ALA A 64 -0.91 -14.36 8.73
C ALA A 64 -0.01 -13.92 9.89
N PHE A 65 0.84 -12.92 9.66
CA PHE A 65 1.83 -12.46 10.63
C PHE A 65 1.74 -10.95 10.82
N ASP A 66 1.89 -10.48 12.04
CA ASP A 66 1.88 -9.03 12.34
C ASP A 66 3.19 -8.35 11.86
N ASP A 67 4.30 -9.08 11.90
CA ASP A 67 5.65 -8.59 11.59
C ASP A 67 6.42 -9.65 10.77
N PRO A 68 7.06 -9.28 9.63
CA PRO A 68 7.85 -10.20 8.83
C PRO A 68 9.11 -10.69 9.55
N ALA A 69 9.63 -9.94 10.52
CA ALA A 69 10.78 -10.33 11.33
C ALA A 69 10.40 -11.22 12.52
N SER A 70 9.10 -11.45 12.77
CA SER A 70 8.66 -12.30 13.87
C SER A 70 9.20 -13.73 13.73
N ARG A 71 9.52 -14.37 14.87
CA ARG A 71 10.00 -15.76 14.89
C ARG A 71 9.02 -16.72 14.19
N ALA A 72 7.72 -16.46 14.29
CA ALA A 72 6.68 -17.24 13.64
C ALA A 72 6.78 -17.13 12.10
N ALA A 73 6.85 -15.91 11.57
CA ALA A 73 6.99 -15.66 10.13
C ALA A 73 8.27 -16.29 9.55
N GLN A 74 9.40 -16.13 10.25
CA GLN A 74 10.69 -16.66 9.80
C GLN A 74 10.73 -18.20 9.84
N ARG A 75 10.17 -18.82 10.89
CA ARG A 75 10.06 -20.29 10.96
C ARG A 75 9.19 -20.84 9.85
N GLU A 76 8.08 -20.19 9.55
CA GLU A 76 7.18 -20.64 8.49
C GLU A 76 7.80 -20.46 7.11
N LEU A 77 8.49 -19.35 6.86
CA LEU A 77 9.21 -19.12 5.62
C LEU A 77 10.29 -20.18 5.40
N ALA A 78 11.03 -20.54 6.45
CA ALA A 78 12.02 -21.61 6.40
C ALA A 78 11.37 -22.97 6.12
N ARG A 79 10.24 -23.29 6.78
CA ARG A 79 9.49 -24.53 6.56
C ARG A 79 9.06 -24.67 5.10
N VAL A 80 8.41 -23.64 4.56
CA VAL A 80 7.91 -23.62 3.17
C VAL A 80 9.06 -23.77 2.16
N ARG A 81 10.18 -23.07 2.36
CA ARG A 81 11.34 -23.16 1.46
C ARG A 81 12.05 -24.53 1.52
N ALA A 82 11.89 -25.27 2.61
CA ALA A 82 12.42 -26.62 2.76
C ALA A 82 11.52 -27.71 2.17
N ILE A 83 10.34 -27.37 1.65
CA ILE A 83 9.46 -28.35 0.99
C ILE A 83 10.09 -28.77 -0.34
N GLU A 84 10.23 -30.08 -0.51
CA GLU A 84 10.68 -30.71 -1.75
C GLU A 84 9.57 -31.56 -2.37
N VAL A 85 9.44 -31.47 -3.68
CA VAL A 85 8.56 -32.33 -4.49
C VAL A 85 9.43 -32.96 -5.56
N ASP A 86 9.43 -34.29 -5.65
CA ASP A 86 10.27 -35.07 -6.57
C ASP A 86 11.76 -34.71 -6.49
N GLY A 87 12.25 -34.46 -5.26
CA GLY A 87 13.65 -34.12 -4.99
C GLY A 87 14.07 -32.71 -5.43
N ARG A 88 13.10 -31.80 -5.65
CA ARG A 88 13.35 -30.39 -6.01
C ARG A 88 12.63 -29.45 -5.05
N PRO A 89 13.24 -28.31 -4.67
CA PRO A 89 12.55 -27.30 -3.86
C PRO A 89 11.28 -26.80 -4.57
N ALA A 90 10.14 -26.90 -3.88
CA ALA A 90 8.85 -26.49 -4.42
C ALA A 90 8.68 -24.96 -4.46
N TYR A 91 9.22 -24.26 -3.45
CA TYR A 91 9.07 -22.81 -3.32
C TYR A 91 10.40 -22.09 -3.01
N PRO A 92 11.43 -22.24 -3.88
CA PRO A 92 12.74 -21.65 -3.64
C PRO A 92 12.70 -20.11 -3.57
N THR A 93 11.68 -19.50 -4.19
CA THR A 93 11.48 -18.06 -4.27
C THR A 93 10.42 -17.54 -3.29
N ALA A 94 9.89 -18.37 -2.38
CA ALA A 94 8.91 -17.91 -1.40
C ALA A 94 9.45 -16.73 -0.60
N PHE A 95 8.62 -15.72 -0.34
CA PHE A 95 9.01 -14.50 0.39
C PHE A 95 7.85 -13.95 1.21
N LEU A 96 8.17 -13.17 2.23
CA LEU A 96 7.17 -12.44 3.02
C LEU A 96 6.74 -11.19 2.26
N ALA A 97 5.47 -11.12 1.91
CA ALA A 97 4.83 -9.94 1.36
C ALA A 97 4.05 -9.21 2.46
N PRO A 98 4.07 -7.87 2.48
CA PRO A 98 3.18 -7.13 3.34
C PRO A 98 1.73 -7.47 3.01
N PRO A 99 0.81 -7.28 3.97
CA PRO A 99 -0.59 -7.24 3.61
C PRO A 99 -0.75 -6.30 2.42
N GLU A 100 -1.55 -6.69 1.42
CA GLU A 100 -1.99 -5.66 0.47
C GLU A 100 -2.53 -4.53 1.34
N ALA A 101 -2.00 -3.31 1.14
CA ALA A 101 -2.47 -2.15 1.87
C ALA A 101 -3.98 -2.25 1.76
N GLN A 102 -4.62 -2.56 2.89
CA GLN A 102 -6.06 -2.74 2.93
C GLN A 102 -6.62 -1.55 2.18
N ARG A 103 -7.80 -1.66 1.59
CA ARG A 103 -8.66 -0.48 1.54
C ARG A 103 -8.94 -0.07 3.00
N LEU A 104 -7.92 0.45 3.67
CA LEU A 104 -7.98 1.22 4.89
C LEU A 104 -8.75 2.49 4.57
N GLY A 105 -8.57 2.95 3.33
CA GLY A 105 -9.36 3.90 2.59
C GLY A 105 -10.83 3.55 2.40
N SER A 106 -11.70 4.39 2.94
CA SER A 106 -13.15 4.34 2.76
C SER A 106 -13.62 4.88 1.40
N ASP A 107 -12.84 5.73 0.73
CA ASP A 107 -13.18 6.36 -0.55
C ASP A 107 -12.13 6.07 -1.65
N PRO A 108 -12.40 5.10 -2.56
CA PRO A 108 -11.51 4.77 -3.67
C PRO A 108 -11.16 5.94 -4.59
N GLU A 109 -11.99 7.00 -4.63
CA GLU A 109 -11.70 8.17 -5.44
C GLU A 109 -10.57 9.04 -4.86
N LEU A 110 -10.30 8.93 -3.57
CA LEU A 110 -9.24 9.67 -2.90
C LEU A 110 -7.96 8.84 -2.78
N ASP A 111 -7.97 7.55 -3.14
CA ASP A 111 -6.79 6.69 -3.12
C ASP A 111 -5.84 7.03 -4.30
N LEU A 112 -4.65 7.56 -3.98
CA LEU A 112 -3.63 7.95 -4.95
C LEU A 112 -3.23 6.80 -5.88
N ALA A 113 -3.29 5.56 -5.42
CA ALA A 113 -2.84 4.44 -6.22
C ALA A 113 -3.87 4.04 -7.30
N THR A 114 -5.04 4.66 -7.34
CA THR A 114 -5.98 4.61 -8.48
C THR A 114 -5.77 5.76 -9.48
N ALA A 115 -4.94 6.75 -9.15
CA ALA A 115 -4.85 8.00 -9.90
C ALA A 115 -4.39 7.82 -11.36
N ARG A 116 -3.44 6.91 -11.64
CA ARG A 116 -2.97 6.67 -13.03
C ARG A 116 -4.05 6.05 -13.91
N GLU A 117 -4.89 5.19 -13.34
CA GLU A 117 -6.01 4.60 -14.05
C GLU A 117 -7.07 5.65 -14.39
N ARG A 118 -7.33 6.58 -13.47
CA ARG A 118 -8.37 7.62 -13.62
C ARG A 118 -7.93 8.84 -14.42
N PHE A 119 -6.69 9.30 -14.24
CA PHE A 119 -6.19 10.58 -14.77
C PHE A 119 -5.11 10.40 -15.86
N GLY A 120 -4.69 9.16 -16.14
CA GLY A 120 -3.79 8.84 -17.22
C GLY A 120 -2.43 8.28 -16.77
N GLN A 121 -1.89 7.37 -17.60
CA GLN A 121 -0.67 6.62 -17.31
C GLN A 121 0.62 7.45 -17.34
N SER A 122 0.57 8.66 -17.92
CA SER A 122 1.69 9.61 -17.97
C SER A 122 1.96 10.31 -16.63
N ILE A 123 1.07 10.19 -15.65
CA ILE A 123 1.25 10.80 -14.33
C ILE A 123 2.43 10.13 -13.60
N ARG A 124 3.39 10.95 -13.18
CA ARG A 124 4.63 10.50 -12.54
C ARG A 124 4.79 11.03 -11.12
N TYR A 125 4.32 12.24 -10.84
CA TYR A 125 4.60 12.94 -9.58
C TYR A 125 3.34 13.50 -8.93
N THR A 126 3.43 13.73 -7.62
CA THR A 126 2.42 14.43 -6.82
C THR A 126 3.12 15.19 -5.68
N LEU A 127 2.51 16.25 -5.15
CA LEU A 127 3.08 17.01 -4.04
C LEU A 127 2.63 16.41 -2.72
N GLN A 128 3.55 15.80 -1.97
CA GLN A 128 3.27 15.35 -0.60
C GLN A 128 3.23 16.54 0.34
N VAL A 129 2.07 16.77 0.94
CA VAL A 129 1.81 17.84 1.89
C VAL A 129 1.70 17.34 3.33
N GLY A 130 1.49 16.04 3.53
CA GLY A 130 1.41 15.47 4.87
C GLY A 130 1.77 14.00 4.97
N VAL A 131 2.19 13.59 6.17
CA VAL A 131 2.45 12.22 6.59
C VAL A 131 1.73 11.96 7.91
N TYR A 132 1.11 10.78 8.01
CA TYR A 132 0.39 10.34 9.19
C TYR A 132 0.94 9.00 9.68
N GLU A 133 1.29 8.96 10.96
CA GLU A 133 1.89 7.82 11.65
C GLU A 133 1.26 7.64 13.02
N SER A 134 1.01 6.39 13.40
CA SER A 134 0.49 5.98 14.70
C SER A 134 0.83 4.51 14.92
N ASP A 135 1.01 4.11 16.18
CA ASP A 135 1.12 2.70 16.58
C ASP A 135 -0.15 1.91 16.15
N ARG A 136 -1.28 2.62 16.05
CA ARG A 136 -2.54 2.09 15.51
C ARG A 136 -2.72 2.55 14.07
N ARG A 137 -2.30 1.72 13.11
CA ARG A 137 -2.33 2.04 11.68
C ARG A 137 -3.68 2.54 11.15
N ALA A 138 -4.78 1.97 11.64
CA ALA A 138 -6.13 2.36 11.23
C ALA A 138 -6.45 3.82 11.57
N GLU A 139 -5.85 4.37 12.62
CA GLU A 139 -6.02 5.78 12.98
C GLU A 139 -5.24 6.70 12.06
N ALA A 140 -3.98 6.35 11.77
CA ALA A 140 -3.18 7.09 10.80
C ALA A 140 -3.80 7.07 9.40
N ALA A 141 -4.44 5.96 9.01
CA ALA A 141 -5.21 5.87 7.77
C ALA A 141 -6.42 6.82 7.79
N ARG A 142 -7.28 6.72 8.81
CA ARG A 142 -8.46 7.57 8.95
C ARG A 142 -8.12 9.06 8.96
N ALA A 143 -7.06 9.45 9.68
CA ALA A 143 -6.61 10.84 9.74
C ALA A 143 -6.10 11.35 8.38
N ALA A 144 -5.40 10.51 7.61
CA ALA A 144 -4.96 10.86 6.27
C ALA A 144 -6.14 10.99 5.29
N GLU A 145 -7.13 10.09 5.38
CA GLU A 145 -8.37 10.16 4.59
C GLU A 145 -9.16 11.43 4.87
N GLU A 146 -9.36 11.76 6.15
CA GLU A 146 -10.08 12.96 6.57
C GLU A 146 -9.37 14.23 6.10
N ALA A 147 -8.03 14.25 6.17
CA ALA A 147 -7.23 15.35 5.66
C ALA A 147 -7.34 15.49 4.13
N ALA A 148 -7.23 14.39 3.38
CA ALA A 148 -7.41 14.41 1.92
C ALA A 148 -8.82 14.86 1.53
N ALA A 149 -9.85 14.39 2.24
CA ALA A 149 -11.24 14.82 2.05
C ALA A 149 -11.43 16.31 2.37
N THR A 150 -10.73 16.83 3.37
CA THR A 150 -10.74 18.27 3.71
C THR A 150 -10.16 19.10 2.57
N TYR A 151 -8.97 18.77 2.09
CA TYR A 151 -8.39 19.45 0.93
C TYR A 151 -9.29 19.38 -0.32
N ARG A 152 -9.98 18.25 -0.53
CA ARG A 152 -10.96 18.12 -1.61
C ARG A 152 -12.15 19.04 -1.47
N ARG A 153 -12.69 19.17 -0.25
CA ARG A 153 -13.75 20.14 0.07
C ARG A 153 -13.30 21.57 -0.17
N ASP A 154 -12.02 21.85 0.04
CA ASP A 154 -11.40 23.16 -0.19
C ASP A 154 -11.04 23.40 -1.68
N GLY A 155 -11.39 22.48 -2.58
CA GLY A 155 -11.21 22.61 -4.03
C GLY A 155 -9.86 22.12 -4.55
N GLU A 156 -9.03 21.48 -3.71
CA GLU A 156 -7.74 20.93 -4.12
C GLU A 156 -7.88 19.49 -4.64
N LEU A 157 -7.07 19.13 -5.65
CA LEU A 157 -6.99 17.76 -6.17
C LEU A 157 -6.15 16.88 -5.22
N ALA A 158 -6.70 16.55 -4.06
CA ALA A 158 -6.00 15.79 -3.01
C ALA A 158 -6.29 14.29 -3.03
N PHE A 159 -5.33 13.53 -2.51
CA PHE A 159 -5.36 12.08 -2.40
C PHE A 159 -4.69 11.61 -1.10
N TYR A 160 -5.11 10.46 -0.58
CA TYR A 160 -4.38 9.71 0.44
C TYR A 160 -3.63 8.52 -0.20
N TYR A 161 -2.57 8.05 0.46
CA TYR A 161 -1.92 6.79 0.15
C TYR A 161 -1.45 6.08 1.42
N HIS A 162 -1.79 4.79 1.56
CA HIS A 162 -1.33 3.98 2.68
C HIS A 162 -0.10 3.18 2.29
N GLY A 163 1.07 3.62 2.76
CA GLY A 163 2.31 2.86 2.64
C GLY A 163 2.45 1.82 3.77
N PRO A 164 3.51 0.99 3.72
CA PRO A 164 3.74 -0.07 4.71
C PRO A 164 3.95 0.43 6.14
N ASN A 165 4.48 1.64 6.33
CA ASN A 165 4.87 2.20 7.64
C ASN A 165 4.15 3.51 8.00
N ARG A 166 3.56 4.21 7.01
CA ARG A 166 2.87 5.48 7.21
C ARG A 166 1.80 5.72 6.15
N SER A 167 0.84 6.59 6.44
CA SER A 167 -0.09 7.14 5.45
C SER A 167 0.42 8.50 4.96
N MET A 168 0.13 8.85 3.72
CA MET A 168 0.51 10.11 3.10
C MET A 168 -0.71 10.85 2.60
N VAL A 169 -0.65 12.17 2.60
CA VAL A 169 -1.59 13.05 1.93
C VAL A 169 -0.83 13.85 0.87
N THR A 170 -1.38 13.86 -0.34
CA THR A 170 -0.75 14.44 -1.51
C THR A 170 -1.75 15.30 -2.29
N ILE A 171 -1.27 16.34 -2.98
CA ILE A 171 -2.09 17.24 -3.79
C ILE A 171 -1.50 17.37 -5.19
N GLY A 172 -2.38 17.38 -6.19
CA GLY A 172 -2.02 17.54 -7.60
C GLY A 172 -1.44 16.28 -8.23
N LEU A 173 -1.52 16.19 -9.55
CA LEU A 173 -0.94 15.11 -10.34
C LEU A 173 -0.12 15.72 -11.46
N PHE A 174 1.13 15.30 -11.58
CA PHE A 174 2.12 15.96 -12.42
C PHE A 174 2.85 14.93 -13.30
N THR A 175 3.24 15.36 -14.49
CA THR A 175 4.00 14.59 -15.46
C THR A 175 5.45 15.08 -15.54
N GLU A 176 6.25 14.48 -16.41
CA GLU A 176 7.62 14.94 -16.71
C GLU A 176 7.65 16.33 -17.40
N ARG A 177 6.51 16.78 -17.96
CA ARG A 177 6.39 18.15 -18.47
C ARG A 177 6.34 19.17 -17.34
N ASP A 178 5.78 18.80 -16.21
CA ASP A 178 5.58 19.67 -15.05
C ASP A 178 6.78 19.71 -14.12
N TYR A 179 7.50 18.60 -14.04
CA TYR A 179 8.68 18.49 -13.19
C TYR A 179 9.77 17.65 -13.85
N ASP A 180 10.96 18.22 -13.92
CA ASP A 180 12.18 17.51 -14.31
C ASP A 180 13.13 17.43 -13.10
N PRO A 181 13.38 16.23 -12.54
CA PRO A 181 14.26 16.07 -11.39
C PRO A 181 15.74 16.29 -11.71
N GLN A 182 16.16 16.25 -12.98
CA GLN A 182 17.56 16.48 -13.36
C GLN A 182 17.89 17.97 -13.37
N SER A 183 17.03 18.78 -13.99
CA SER A 183 17.22 20.24 -14.06
C SER A 183 16.61 20.99 -12.87
N GLY A 184 15.72 20.36 -12.10
CA GLY A 184 14.94 21.00 -11.04
C GLY A 184 13.81 21.89 -11.58
N ARG A 185 13.57 21.89 -12.89
CA ARG A 185 12.51 22.69 -13.52
C ARG A 185 11.14 22.26 -13.01
N MET A 186 10.33 23.25 -12.65
CA MET A 186 8.92 23.09 -12.24
C MET A 186 8.01 23.92 -13.15
N SER A 187 6.77 23.49 -13.42
CA SER A 187 5.75 24.30 -14.06
C SER A 187 5.22 25.40 -13.14
N ASP A 188 4.61 26.43 -13.72
CA ASP A 188 4.03 27.54 -12.95
C ASP A 188 2.90 27.07 -12.02
N GLU A 189 2.09 26.11 -12.48
CA GLU A 189 1.03 25.50 -11.68
C GLU A 189 1.59 24.77 -10.45
N LEU A 190 2.65 23.98 -10.63
CA LEU A 190 3.30 23.31 -9.51
C LEU A 190 3.90 24.32 -8.51
N ARG A 191 4.55 25.38 -8.99
CA ARG A 191 5.07 26.44 -8.11
C ARG A 191 3.95 27.17 -7.36
N ALA A 192 2.83 27.47 -8.04
CA ALA A 192 1.67 28.09 -7.42
C ALA A 192 1.07 27.17 -6.33
N LEU A 193 0.98 25.86 -6.58
CA LEU A 193 0.51 24.90 -5.59
C LEU A 193 1.45 24.85 -4.37
N MET A 194 2.76 24.80 -4.58
CA MET A 194 3.74 24.83 -3.48
C MET A 194 3.66 26.13 -2.68
N SER A 195 3.33 27.26 -3.32
CA SER A 195 3.10 28.53 -2.62
C SER A 195 1.81 28.54 -1.79
N ARG A 196 0.76 27.83 -2.22
CA ARG A 196 -0.49 27.69 -1.45
C ARG A 196 -0.34 26.73 -0.26
N HIS A 197 0.51 25.71 -0.41
CA HIS A 197 0.76 24.69 0.61
C HIS A 197 2.22 24.72 1.09
N PRO A 198 2.70 25.80 1.74
CA PRO A 198 4.13 25.99 2.00
C PRO A 198 4.71 25.07 3.07
N LYS A 199 3.87 24.31 3.79
CA LYS A 199 4.27 23.51 4.95
C LYS A 199 3.96 22.03 4.73
N HIS A 200 4.94 21.20 5.08
CA HIS A 200 4.73 19.77 5.26
C HIS A 200 4.19 19.50 6.67
N LEU A 201 3.19 18.64 6.74
CA LEU A 201 2.49 18.28 7.96
C LEU A 201 2.87 16.87 8.43
N TYR A 202 3.12 16.73 9.73
CA TYR A 202 3.24 15.45 10.41
C TYR A 202 2.10 15.31 11.40
N ASN A 203 1.21 14.33 11.19
CA ASN A 203 -0.02 14.16 11.95
C ASN A 203 -0.85 15.47 12.03
N GLY A 204 -0.92 16.21 10.92
CA GLY A 204 -1.63 17.49 10.83
C GLY A 204 -0.89 18.71 11.42
N MET A 205 0.28 18.52 12.03
CA MET A 205 1.09 19.60 12.60
C MET A 205 2.25 19.98 11.69
N GLY A 206 2.54 21.27 11.56
CA GLY A 206 3.68 21.75 10.78
C GLY A 206 5.01 21.24 11.34
N VAL A 207 5.84 20.66 10.47
CA VAL A 207 7.17 20.17 10.83
C VAL A 207 8.17 21.32 10.74
N ARG A 208 9.02 21.47 11.76
CA ARG A 208 10.16 22.40 11.73
C ARG A 208 11.46 21.65 11.51
N GLN A 209 12.34 22.19 10.68
CA GLN A 209 13.69 21.68 10.46
C GLN A 209 14.73 22.71 10.87
N ARG A 210 15.82 22.24 11.48
CA ARG A 210 16.99 23.07 11.76
C ARG A 210 17.96 22.99 10.59
N LEU A 211 18.34 24.13 10.04
CA LEU A 211 19.32 24.22 8.95
C LEU A 211 20.75 24.19 9.52
N ALA A 212 21.73 24.00 8.63
CA ALA A 212 23.15 23.93 9.00
C ALA A 212 23.67 25.23 9.64
N ASP A 213 23.04 26.36 9.32
CA ASP A 213 23.34 27.68 9.91
C ASP A 213 22.67 27.90 11.29
N GLY A 214 21.95 26.89 11.81
CA GLY A 214 21.26 26.93 13.10
C GLY A 214 19.86 27.55 13.07
N SER A 215 19.43 28.11 11.94
CA SER A 215 18.07 28.63 11.79
C SER A 215 17.02 27.51 11.81
N VAL A 216 15.81 27.82 12.27
CA VAL A 216 14.69 26.88 12.31
C VAL A 216 13.62 27.37 11.35
N VAL A 217 13.33 26.57 10.32
CA VAL A 217 12.34 26.87 9.28
C VAL A 217 11.28 25.79 9.23
N ASP A 218 10.09 26.13 8.75
CA ASP A 218 9.09 25.10 8.44
C ASP A 218 9.61 24.23 7.29
N GLN A 219 9.38 22.92 7.39
CA GLN A 219 9.72 21.98 6.34
C GLN A 219 8.76 22.17 5.16
N ALA A 220 9.32 22.37 3.97
CA ALA A 220 8.55 22.48 2.74
C ALA A 220 7.92 21.12 2.34
N PRO A 221 6.78 21.12 1.62
CA PRO A 221 6.23 19.91 1.01
C PRO A 221 7.23 19.32 0.00
N ARG A 222 7.05 18.03 -0.32
CA ARG A 222 8.00 17.28 -1.16
C ARG A 222 7.34 16.72 -2.38
N LEU A 223 7.97 16.85 -3.55
CA LEU A 223 7.52 16.10 -4.73
C LEU A 223 7.89 14.62 -4.56
N VAL A 224 6.92 13.74 -4.75
CA VAL A 224 7.11 12.29 -4.67
C VAL A 224 6.58 11.61 -5.92
N ARG A 225 7.07 10.39 -6.20
CA ARG A 225 6.53 9.58 -7.29
C ARG A 225 5.17 9.01 -6.91
N VAL A 226 4.25 9.00 -7.86
CA VAL A 226 3.00 8.25 -7.73
C VAL A 226 3.32 6.75 -7.74
N PRO A 227 2.75 5.94 -6.82
CA PRO A 227 2.98 4.50 -6.72
C PRO A 227 2.58 3.72 -7.97
#